data_AF-V9II57-F1
#
_entry.id   AF-V9II57-F1
#
_cell.length_a   1.000
_cell.length_b   1.000
_cell.length_c   1.000
_cell.angle_alpha   90.00
_cell.angle_beta   90.00
_cell.angle_gamma   90.00
#
_symmetry.space_group_name_H-M   'P 1'
#
loop_
_entity.id
_entity.type
_entity.pdbx_description
1 polymer ?
#
loop_
_entity_poly.entity_id
_entity_poly.type
_entity_poly.pdbx_seq_one_letter_code
_entity_poly.pdbx_strand_id
1 'polypeptide(L)'
;MNYGAIGFVIGHEITHGFDDQGRQFDKNGNLVDWWAPQTKEKYLEKAECIIHQYGNYTVEEVNLNLNGINTQGENIADNGGIKEAYLAYQEWVKRNHVEPKLPGLPYNPQQLFWISAANTWCSKYRPEAMKLRITTGFHSPGKFRVLGPLSNMEEFSKDFNCPLGSKMNPEKKCAVW
;
A
#
# COMPACT_ATOMS: atom_id res chain seq x y z
N MET A 1 -5.37 10.56 12.28
CA MET A 1 -6.15 10.50 11.00
C MET A 1 -5.41 11.13 9.83
N ASN A 2 -4.93 12.38 9.92
CA ASN A 2 -4.19 13.05 8.83
C ASN A 2 -3.05 12.19 8.24
N TYR A 3 -2.23 11.57 9.09
CA TYR A 3 -1.18 10.65 8.65
C TYR A 3 -1.72 9.45 7.85
N GLY A 4 -2.84 8.85 8.26
CA GLY A 4 -3.44 7.72 7.52
C GLY A 4 -4.10 8.12 6.20
N ALA A 5 -4.48 9.39 6.04
CA ALA A 5 -5.08 9.90 4.81
C ALA A 5 -4.06 10.65 3.94
N ILE A 6 -3.85 11.95 4.18
CA ILE A 6 -2.92 12.74 3.37
C ILE A 6 -1.47 12.33 3.56
N GLY A 7 -1.09 11.84 4.76
CA GLY A 7 0.26 11.31 4.98
C GLY A 7 0.53 10.07 4.13
N PHE A 8 -0.46 9.19 3.99
CA PHE A 8 -0.39 8.04 3.09
C PHE A 8 -0.20 8.52 1.64
N VAL A 9 -1.01 9.46 1.15
CA VAL A 9 -0.85 10.02 -0.20
C VAL A 9 0.54 10.64 -0.39
N ILE A 10 1.05 11.40 0.58
CA ILE A 10 2.40 11.98 0.48
C ILE A 10 3.47 10.90 0.36
N GLY A 11 3.43 9.87 1.21
CA GLY A 11 4.39 8.76 1.11
C GLY A 11 4.25 7.97 -0.20
N HIS A 12 3.03 7.85 -0.72
CA HIS A 12 2.76 7.22 -2.01
C HIS A 12 3.46 7.98 -3.15
N GLU A 13 3.31 9.31 -3.22
CA GLU A 13 3.99 10.13 -4.23
C GLU A 13 5.52 10.14 -4.06
N ILE A 14 6.03 10.10 -2.83
CA ILE A 14 7.48 9.97 -2.59
C ILE A 14 7.97 8.61 -3.12
N THR A 15 7.22 7.54 -2.85
CA THR A 15 7.57 6.19 -3.26
C THR A 15 7.57 6.04 -4.79
N HIS A 16 6.75 6.79 -5.53
CA HIS A 16 6.80 6.81 -7.00
C HIS A 16 8.18 7.19 -7.55
N GLY A 17 8.96 8.03 -6.85
CA GLY A 17 10.35 8.32 -7.23
C GLY A 17 11.26 7.08 -7.20
N PHE A 18 10.80 5.98 -6.63
CA PHE A 18 11.53 4.73 -6.44
C PHE A 18 10.71 3.49 -6.86
N ASP A 19 9.62 3.64 -7.61
CA ASP A 19 8.86 2.50 -8.12
C ASP A 19 9.56 1.84 -9.34
N ASP A 20 8.86 0.99 -10.11
CA ASP A 20 9.45 0.30 -11.27
C ASP A 20 9.92 1.26 -12.38
N GLN A 21 9.29 2.43 -12.50
CA GLN A 21 9.63 3.46 -13.47
C GLN A 21 10.49 4.56 -12.85
N GLY A 22 10.06 5.14 -11.73
CA GLY A 22 10.73 6.26 -11.08
C GLY A 22 12.16 5.95 -10.66
N ARG A 23 12.45 4.70 -10.24
CA ARG A 23 13.82 4.27 -9.92
C ARG A 23 14.82 4.43 -11.08
N GLN A 24 14.34 4.58 -12.31
CA GLN A 24 15.19 4.72 -13.50
C GLN A 24 15.64 6.18 -13.72
N PHE A 25 15.12 7.10 -12.92
CA PHE A 25 15.43 8.53 -13.00
C PHE A 25 16.33 8.95 -11.82
N ASP A 26 17.37 9.74 -12.10
CA ASP A 26 18.20 10.32 -11.06
C ASP A 26 17.50 11.50 -10.36
N LYS A 27 18.18 12.10 -9.38
CA LYS A 27 17.70 13.28 -8.63
C LYS A 27 17.34 14.50 -9.48
N ASN A 28 17.80 14.57 -10.73
CA ASN A 28 17.52 15.68 -11.65
C ASN A 28 16.42 15.32 -12.67
N GLY A 29 15.88 14.09 -12.62
CA GLY A 29 14.91 13.59 -13.58
C GLY A 29 15.52 13.06 -14.89
N ASN A 30 16.82 12.72 -14.90
CA ASN A 30 17.44 12.10 -16.08
C ASN A 30 17.26 10.58 -16.07
N LEU A 31 16.93 9.99 -17.21
CA LEU A 31 16.90 8.53 -17.39
C LEU A 31 18.32 7.97 -17.41
N VAL A 32 18.79 7.46 -16.27
CA VAL A 32 20.14 6.90 -16.11
C VAL A 32 20.08 5.77 -15.08
N ASP A 33 20.76 4.66 -15.34
CA ASP A 33 20.86 3.58 -14.36
C ASP A 33 21.85 4.00 -13.26
N TRP A 34 21.31 4.46 -12.12
CA TRP A 34 22.09 4.93 -10.98
C TRP A 34 22.21 3.88 -9.86
N TRP A 35 21.74 2.64 -10.10
CA TRP A 35 21.84 1.54 -9.14
C TRP A 35 22.99 0.59 -9.47
N ALA A 36 23.63 0.06 -8.43
CA ALA A 36 24.50 -1.08 -8.59
C ALA A 36 23.69 -2.28 -9.11
N PRO A 37 24.26 -3.14 -9.99
CA PRO A 37 23.55 -4.29 -10.55
C PRO A 37 22.89 -5.19 -9.50
N GLN A 38 23.56 -5.42 -8.37
CA GLN A 38 23.06 -6.24 -7.27
C GLN A 38 21.84 -5.61 -6.57
N THR A 39 21.83 -4.28 -6.41
CA THR A 39 20.67 -3.56 -5.84
C THR A 39 19.46 -3.69 -6.75
N LYS A 40 19.67 -3.56 -8.07
CA LYS A 40 18.62 -3.73 -9.08
C LYS A 40 18.03 -5.13 -9.07
N GLU A 41 18.89 -6.16 -9.00
CA GLU A 41 18.43 -7.55 -8.88
C GLU A 41 17.57 -7.76 -7.63
N LYS A 42 18.03 -7.27 -6.46
CA LYS A 42 17.26 -7.39 -5.20
C LYS A 42 15.96 -6.62 -5.19
N TYR A 43 15.90 -5.47 -5.86
CA TYR A 43 14.65 -4.76 -6.06
C TYR A 43 13.66 -5.57 -6.89
N LEU A 44 14.11 -6.14 -8.02
CA LEU A 44 13.25 -6.95 -8.89
C LEU A 44 12.72 -8.19 -8.16
N GLU A 45 13.56 -8.86 -7.35
CA GLU A 45 13.12 -9.97 -6.50
C GLU A 45 11.99 -9.57 -5.54
N LYS A 46 12.09 -8.38 -4.92
CA LYS A 46 11.06 -7.87 -4.01
C LYS A 46 9.79 -7.42 -4.74
N ALA A 47 9.94 -6.76 -5.89
CA ALA A 47 8.83 -6.33 -6.73
C ALA A 47 8.01 -7.54 -7.25
N GLU A 48 8.68 -8.66 -7.55
CA GLU A 48 8.00 -9.89 -7.96
C GLU A 48 7.03 -10.42 -6.89
N CYS A 49 7.34 -10.23 -5.60
CA CYS A 49 6.41 -10.54 -4.52
C CYS A 49 5.09 -9.75 -4.66
N ILE A 50 5.18 -8.45 -4.92
CA ILE A 50 4.02 -7.57 -5.12
C ILE A 50 3.23 -8.00 -6.35
N ILE A 51 3.91 -8.28 -7.47
CA ILE A 51 3.28 -8.76 -8.71
C ILE A 51 2.46 -10.03 -8.45
N HIS A 52 3.06 -11.02 -7.80
CA HIS A 52 2.37 -12.27 -7.47
C HIS A 52 1.22 -12.09 -6.49
N GLN A 53 1.42 -11.28 -5.43
CA GLN A 53 0.37 -11.03 -4.44
C GLN A 53 -0.87 -10.43 -5.09
N TYR A 54 -0.69 -9.37 -5.89
CA TYR A 54 -1.82 -8.68 -6.50
C TYR A 54 -2.43 -9.45 -7.67
N GLY A 55 -1.62 -10.19 -8.44
CA GLY A 55 -2.11 -11.09 -9.49
C GLY A 55 -3.02 -12.22 -8.98
N ASN A 56 -2.91 -12.58 -7.71
CA ASN A 56 -3.75 -13.58 -7.05
C ASN A 56 -5.07 -13.02 -6.50
N TYR A 57 -5.31 -11.71 -6.60
CA TYR A 57 -6.60 -11.14 -6.22
C TYR A 57 -7.62 -11.25 -7.34
N THR A 58 -8.79 -11.81 -7.01
CA THR A 58 -9.94 -11.90 -7.92
C THR A 58 -11.03 -10.90 -7.53
N VAL A 59 -11.54 -10.19 -8.53
CA VAL A 59 -12.71 -9.31 -8.42
C VAL A 59 -13.95 -10.13 -8.75
N GLU A 60 -14.58 -10.68 -7.71
CA GLU A 60 -15.69 -11.65 -7.80
C GLU A 60 -16.85 -11.15 -8.67
N GLU A 61 -17.16 -9.85 -8.62
CA GLU A 61 -18.31 -9.25 -9.32
C GLU A 61 -18.18 -9.32 -10.85
N VAL A 62 -16.96 -9.46 -11.36
CA VAL A 62 -16.68 -9.57 -12.81
C VAL A 62 -15.86 -10.81 -13.16
N ASN A 63 -15.52 -11.64 -12.17
CA ASN A 63 -14.71 -12.84 -12.27
C ASN A 63 -13.39 -12.63 -13.05
N LEU A 64 -12.66 -11.56 -12.70
CA LEU A 64 -11.36 -11.24 -13.28
C LEU A 64 -10.31 -11.10 -12.19
N ASN A 65 -9.09 -11.58 -12.48
CA ASN A 65 -7.94 -11.31 -11.63
C ASN A 65 -7.35 -9.94 -11.95
N LEU A 66 -6.72 -9.32 -10.94
CA LEU A 66 -5.93 -8.12 -11.20
C LEU A 66 -4.68 -8.48 -12.02
N ASN A 67 -4.20 -7.52 -12.80
CA ASN A 67 -2.92 -7.63 -13.46
C ASN A 67 -1.82 -7.08 -12.53
N GLY A 68 -1.13 -7.98 -11.82
CA GLY A 68 -0.08 -7.61 -10.88
C GLY A 68 1.11 -6.88 -11.52
N ILE A 69 1.41 -7.15 -12.79
CA ILE A 69 2.48 -6.48 -13.55
C ILE A 69 2.06 -5.05 -13.89
N ASN A 70 0.85 -4.88 -14.43
CA ASN A 70 0.35 -3.56 -14.82
C ASN A 70 0.10 -2.63 -13.64
N THR A 71 -0.20 -3.20 -12.47
CA THR A 71 -0.47 -2.42 -11.24
C THR A 71 0.75 -2.28 -10.33
N GLN A 72 1.92 -2.78 -10.73
CA GLN A 72 3.05 -2.94 -9.83
C GLN A 72 3.52 -1.62 -9.21
N GLY A 73 3.68 -0.55 -10.01
CA GLY A 73 4.19 0.73 -9.52
C GLY A 73 3.28 1.34 -8.45
N GLU A 74 1.98 1.39 -8.75
CA GLU A 74 0.94 1.84 -7.82
C GLU A 74 0.86 1.00 -6.56
N ASN A 75 1.00 -0.33 -6.68
CA ASN A 75 0.98 -1.22 -5.53
C ASN A 75 2.25 -1.04 -4.66
N ILE A 76 3.41 -0.84 -5.27
CA ILE A 76 4.66 -0.52 -4.55
C ILE A 76 4.51 0.81 -3.81
N ALA A 77 3.98 1.82 -4.49
CA ALA A 77 3.70 3.13 -3.92
C ALA A 77 2.67 3.08 -2.77
N ASP A 78 1.63 2.26 -2.89
CA ASP A 78 0.68 2.04 -1.79
C ASP A 78 1.34 1.42 -0.56
N ASN A 79 2.18 0.40 -0.75
CA ASN A 79 2.86 -0.30 0.34
C ASN A 79 3.91 0.58 1.02
N GLY A 80 4.72 1.30 0.24
CA GLY A 80 5.70 2.26 0.76
C GLY A 80 5.01 3.41 1.48
N GLY A 81 4.02 4.03 0.82
CA GLY A 81 3.35 5.21 1.35
C GLY A 81 2.64 5.00 2.69
N ILE A 82 1.93 3.88 2.85
CA ILE A 82 1.27 3.60 4.13
C ILE A 82 2.27 3.31 5.25
N LYS A 83 3.38 2.62 4.92
CA LYS A 83 4.45 2.32 5.87
C LYS A 83 5.15 3.59 6.33
N GLU A 84 5.57 4.45 5.40
CA GLU A 84 6.20 5.74 5.70
C GLU A 84 5.27 6.62 6.55
N ALA A 85 3.99 6.69 6.19
CA ALA A 85 3.00 7.45 6.93
C ALA A 85 2.79 6.94 8.35
N TYR A 86 2.77 5.62 8.55
CA TYR A 86 2.63 5.03 9.89
C TYR A 86 3.88 5.29 10.74
N LEU A 87 5.08 5.10 10.17
CA LEU A 87 6.33 5.40 10.87
C LEU A 87 6.41 6.88 11.26
N ALA A 88 6.01 7.79 10.37
CA ALA A 88 5.95 9.21 10.65
C ALA A 88 4.93 9.54 11.75
N TYR A 89 3.78 8.84 11.79
CA TYR A 89 2.81 8.97 12.87
C TYR A 89 3.37 8.49 14.21
N GLN A 90 4.03 7.34 14.25
CA GLN A 90 4.67 6.83 15.47
C GLN A 90 5.75 7.80 15.98
N GLU A 91 6.53 8.39 15.08
CA GLU A 91 7.53 9.38 15.44
C GLU A 91 6.91 10.69 15.96
N TRP A 92 5.75 11.09 15.43
CA TRP A 92 5.00 12.19 16.00
C TRP A 92 4.50 11.87 17.41
N VAL A 93 3.97 10.66 17.65
CA VAL A 93 3.51 10.21 18.97
C VAL A 93 4.65 10.20 19.99
N LYS A 94 5.85 9.75 19.61
CA LYS A 94 7.03 9.74 20.49
C LYS A 94 7.47 11.14 20.94
N ARG A 95 7.44 12.11 20.03
CA ARG A 95 7.87 13.50 20.30
C ARG A 95 6.80 14.32 21.03
N ASN A 96 5.55 13.94 20.85
CA ASN A 96 4.41 14.55 21.50
C ASN A 96 3.87 13.53 22.50
N HIS A 97 2.63 13.09 22.33
CA HIS A 97 1.98 12.11 23.18
C HIS A 97 0.91 11.40 22.35
N VAL A 98 0.36 10.30 22.85
CA VAL A 98 -0.80 9.66 22.22
C VAL A 98 -2.01 10.61 22.29
N GLU A 99 -2.68 10.81 21.16
CA GLU A 99 -3.90 11.63 21.09
C GLU A 99 -5.05 11.00 21.90
N PRO A 100 -6.00 11.80 22.42
CA PRO A 100 -7.24 11.28 22.98
C PRO A 100 -8.03 10.44 21.97
N LYS A 101 -8.80 9.46 22.46
CA LYS A 101 -9.75 8.73 21.62
C LYS A 101 -10.87 9.65 21.14
N LEU A 102 -11.40 9.38 19.95
CA LEU A 102 -12.57 10.08 19.44
C LEU A 102 -13.83 9.66 20.21
N PRO A 103 -14.72 10.60 20.56
CA PRO A 103 -15.97 10.27 21.22
C PRO A 103 -16.87 9.42 20.31
N GLY A 104 -17.53 8.42 20.89
CA GLY A 104 -18.47 7.55 20.16
C GLY A 104 -17.82 6.46 19.29
N LEU A 105 -16.49 6.37 19.24
CA LEU A 105 -15.78 5.33 18.49
C LEU A 105 -14.98 4.42 19.43
N PRO A 106 -15.08 3.08 19.29
CA PRO A 106 -14.37 2.13 20.15
C PRO A 106 -12.92 1.88 19.71
N TYR A 107 -12.29 2.82 19.00
CA TYR A 107 -10.96 2.65 18.40
C TYR A 107 -9.92 3.55 19.07
N ASN A 108 -8.70 3.02 19.25
CA ASN A 108 -7.55 3.82 19.65
C ASN A 108 -6.97 4.63 18.46
N PRO A 109 -6.10 5.62 18.70
CA PRO A 109 -5.54 6.44 17.62
C PRO A 109 -4.79 5.65 16.53
N GLN A 110 -4.09 4.58 16.88
CA GLN A 110 -3.40 3.70 15.93
C GLN A 110 -4.40 2.95 15.02
N GLN A 111 -5.48 2.41 15.59
CA GLN A 111 -6.57 1.80 14.81
C GLN A 111 -7.26 2.85 13.91
N LEU A 112 -7.43 4.07 14.40
CA LEU A 112 -7.99 5.18 13.62
C LEU A 112 -7.07 5.63 12.46
N PHE A 113 -5.75 5.43 12.56
CA PHE A 113 -4.85 5.62 11.42
C PHE A 113 -5.24 4.67 10.28
N TRP A 114 -5.34 3.37 10.56
CA TRP A 114 -5.65 2.35 9.55
C TRP A 114 -7.07 2.49 9.00
N ILE A 115 -8.05 2.82 9.86
CA ILE A 115 -9.43 3.10 9.43
C ILE A 115 -9.48 4.33 8.52
N SER A 116 -8.74 5.39 8.86
CA SER A 116 -8.65 6.58 8.02
C SER A 116 -8.02 6.27 6.65
N ALA A 117 -6.98 5.44 6.62
CA ALA A 117 -6.35 5.00 5.38
C ALA A 117 -7.30 4.17 4.51
N ALA A 118 -8.03 3.22 5.11
CA ALA A 118 -9.01 2.41 4.41
C ALA A 118 -10.17 3.25 3.85
N ASN A 119 -10.65 4.23 4.61
CA ASN A 119 -11.78 5.08 4.22
C ASN A 119 -11.47 5.95 3.00
N THR A 120 -10.21 6.34 2.79
CA THR A 120 -9.79 7.06 1.57
C THR A 120 -10.11 6.29 0.29
N TRP A 121 -10.18 4.95 0.36
CA TRP A 121 -10.40 4.07 -0.79
C TRP A 121 -11.83 3.55 -0.92
N CYS A 122 -12.75 3.98 -0.05
CA CYS A 122 -14.17 3.64 -0.13
C CYS A 122 -14.72 4.03 -1.50
N SER A 123 -15.04 3.02 -2.32
CA SER A 123 -15.50 3.22 -3.68
C SER A 123 -16.39 2.05 -4.13
N LYS A 124 -17.28 2.32 -5.09
CA LYS A 124 -18.12 1.31 -5.73
C LYS A 124 -18.17 1.59 -7.22
N TYR A 125 -18.04 0.54 -8.02
CA TYR A 125 -18.01 0.64 -9.48
C TYR A 125 -19.18 -0.12 -10.09
N ARG A 126 -19.64 0.33 -11.26
CA ARG A 126 -20.50 -0.49 -12.12
C ARG A 126 -19.67 -1.65 -12.68
N PRO A 127 -20.24 -2.84 -12.94
CA PRO A 127 -19.49 -3.99 -13.45
C PRO A 127 -18.69 -3.69 -14.73
N GLU A 128 -19.24 -2.91 -15.66
CA GLU A 128 -18.58 -2.52 -16.91
C GLU A 128 -17.37 -1.62 -16.64
N ALA A 129 -17.51 -0.65 -15.73
CA ALA A 129 -16.42 0.23 -15.30
C ALA A 129 -15.35 -0.55 -14.54
N MET A 130 -15.73 -1.56 -13.75
CA MET A 130 -14.79 -2.44 -13.07
C MET A 130 -13.97 -3.28 -14.05
N LYS A 131 -14.60 -3.88 -15.07
CA LYS A 131 -13.89 -4.62 -16.13
C LYS A 131 -12.88 -3.72 -16.82
N LEU A 132 -13.29 -2.52 -17.25
CA LEU A 132 -12.40 -1.55 -17.88
C LEU A 132 -11.22 -1.18 -16.96
N ARG A 133 -11.49 -0.90 -15.68
CA ARG A 133 -10.45 -0.54 -14.72
C ARG A 133 -9.42 -1.66 -14.54
N ILE A 134 -9.86 -2.92 -14.47
CA ILE A 134 -8.96 -4.08 -14.31
C ILE A 134 -8.10 -4.28 -15.56
N THR A 135 -8.66 -4.07 -16.76
CA THR A 135 -7.95 -4.36 -18.01
C THR A 135 -7.03 -3.23 -18.47
N THR A 136 -7.35 -1.97 -18.17
CA THR A 136 -6.58 -0.81 -18.67
C THR A 136 -5.98 0.07 -17.58
N GLY A 137 -6.40 -0.10 -16.32
CA GLY A 137 -5.95 0.76 -15.22
C GLY A 137 -4.62 0.33 -14.62
N PHE A 138 -3.80 1.32 -14.26
CA PHE A 138 -2.56 1.11 -13.49
C PHE A 138 -2.80 0.98 -11.99
N HIS A 139 -3.96 1.42 -11.52
CA HIS A 139 -4.31 1.34 -10.10
C HIS A 139 -5.18 0.12 -9.82
N SER A 140 -4.78 -0.67 -8.82
CA SER A 140 -5.66 -1.67 -8.20
C SER A 140 -6.99 -1.04 -7.76
N PRO A 141 -8.13 -1.74 -7.85
CA PRO A 141 -9.40 -1.23 -7.31
C PRO A 141 -9.29 -0.95 -5.81
N GLY A 142 -10.03 0.05 -5.31
CA GLY A 142 -9.89 0.57 -3.95
C GLY A 142 -9.87 -0.49 -2.84
N LYS A 143 -10.72 -1.53 -2.94
CA LYS A 143 -10.72 -2.68 -2.03
C LYS A 143 -9.32 -3.33 -1.90
N PHE A 144 -8.61 -3.52 -3.00
CA PHE A 144 -7.30 -4.17 -3.00
C PHE A 144 -6.15 -3.21 -2.67
N ARG A 145 -6.35 -1.89 -2.84
CA ARG A 145 -5.47 -0.86 -2.28
C ARG A 145 -5.57 -0.76 -0.75
N VAL A 146 -6.59 -1.37 -0.14
CA VAL A 146 -6.65 -1.60 1.32
C VAL A 146 -6.10 -2.97 1.66
N LEU A 147 -6.64 -4.04 1.06
CA LEU A 147 -6.29 -5.41 1.45
C LEU A 147 -4.81 -5.72 1.24
N GLY A 148 -4.22 -5.31 0.12
CA GLY A 148 -2.81 -5.58 -0.18
C GLY A 148 -1.85 -4.94 0.82
N PRO A 149 -1.79 -3.60 0.90
CA PRO A 149 -0.82 -2.92 1.75
C PRO A 149 -1.00 -3.25 3.23
N LEU A 150 -2.24 -3.31 3.72
CA LEU A 150 -2.47 -3.56 5.15
C LEU A 150 -2.14 -5.00 5.55
N SER A 151 -2.30 -5.98 4.64
CA SER A 151 -1.89 -7.37 4.91
C SER A 151 -0.36 -7.52 4.98
N ASN A 152 0.38 -6.63 4.32
CA ASN A 152 1.84 -6.61 4.32
C ASN A 152 2.43 -5.90 5.56
N MET A 153 1.61 -5.23 6.37
CA MET A 153 2.05 -4.52 7.57
C MET A 153 1.88 -5.40 8.82
N GLU A 154 2.96 -5.61 9.57
CA GLU A 154 2.91 -6.29 10.87
C GLU A 154 2.19 -5.43 11.91
N GLU A 155 2.38 -4.11 11.83
CA GLU A 155 1.81 -3.12 12.73
C GLU A 155 0.28 -3.06 12.61
N PHE A 156 -0.25 -3.16 11.39
CA PHE A 156 -1.70 -3.32 11.20
C PHE A 156 -2.23 -4.57 11.92
N SER A 157 -1.56 -5.70 11.70
CA SER A 157 -1.96 -6.97 12.30
C SER A 157 -1.91 -6.92 13.82
N LYS A 158 -0.90 -6.25 14.37
CA LYS A 158 -0.76 -6.01 15.82
C LYS A 158 -1.85 -5.09 16.36
N ASP A 159 -2.11 -3.95 15.71
CA ASP A 159 -3.07 -2.95 16.19
C ASP A 159 -4.52 -3.47 16.20
N PHE A 160 -4.84 -4.46 15.36
CA PHE A 160 -6.13 -5.14 15.34
C PHE A 160 -6.13 -6.55 15.95
N ASN A 161 -5.00 -7.01 16.50
CA ASN A 161 -4.82 -8.37 17.04
C ASN A 161 -5.23 -9.47 16.04
N CYS A 162 -4.86 -9.32 14.76
CA CYS A 162 -5.12 -10.30 13.72
C CYS A 162 -4.29 -11.58 13.96
N PRO A 163 -4.91 -12.78 14.08
CA PRO A 163 -4.18 -14.04 14.22
C PRO A 163 -3.27 -14.31 13.01
N LEU A 164 -2.09 -14.91 13.24
CA LEU A 164 -1.20 -15.34 12.15
C LEU A 164 -1.93 -16.32 11.22
N GLY A 165 -1.78 -16.14 9.91
CA GLY A 165 -2.46 -16.93 8.88
C GLY A 165 -3.90 -16.49 8.58
N SER A 166 -4.45 -15.51 9.33
CA SER A 166 -5.72 -14.89 8.96
C SER A 166 -5.58 -14.10 7.66
N LYS A 167 -6.71 -13.82 6.99
CA LYS A 167 -6.74 -13.14 5.68
C LYS A 167 -5.94 -11.82 5.65
N MET A 168 -5.94 -11.08 6.76
CA MET A 168 -5.23 -9.80 6.88
C MET A 168 -3.89 -9.89 7.63
N ASN A 169 -3.46 -11.10 8.01
CA ASN A 169 -2.15 -11.35 8.60
C ASN A 169 -1.52 -12.63 8.02
N PRO A 170 -1.22 -12.65 6.70
CA PRO A 170 -0.53 -13.77 6.08
C PRO A 170 0.89 -13.92 6.64
N GLU A 171 1.40 -15.16 6.68
CA GLU A 171 2.78 -15.45 7.12
C GLU A 171 3.82 -14.79 6.20
N LYS A 172 3.58 -14.83 4.88
CA LYS A 172 4.42 -14.16 3.89
C LYS A 172 3.88 -12.76 3.60
N LYS A 173 4.69 -11.75 3.89
CA LYS A 173 4.40 -10.33 3.62
C LYS A 173 5.38 -9.80 2.58
N CYS A 174 4.88 -9.01 1.63
CA CYS A 174 5.73 -8.37 0.61
C CYS A 174 6.20 -7.00 1.09
N ALA A 175 7.48 -6.68 0.91
CA ALA A 175 8.03 -5.37 1.25
C ALA A 175 9.16 -4.99 0.29
N VAL A 176 8.99 -3.85 -0.38
CA VAL A 176 10.03 -3.24 -1.22
C VAL A 176 10.79 -2.19 -0.41
N TRP A 177 10.08 -1.11 -0.07
CA TRP A 177 10.52 0.05 0.71
C TRP A 177 10.13 -0.07 2.18
#